data_AF-A0A835T145-F1
#
_entry.id   AF-A0A835T145-F1
#
_cell.length_a   1.000
_cell.length_b   1.000
_cell.length_c   1.000
_cell.angle_alpha   90.00
_cell.angle_beta   90.00
_cell.angle_gamma   90.00
#
_symmetry.space_group_name_H-M   'P 1'
#
loop_
_entity.id
_entity.type
_entity.pdbx_description
1 polymer ?
#
loop_
_entity_poly.entity_id
_entity_poly.type
_entity_poly.pdbx_seq_one_letter_code
_entity_poly.pdbx_strand_id
1 'polypeptide(L)'
;MCPWGYDGPACEVDRMAACRVSPSDPGSCSNLYTRNCECYRACAKLYCHDPAKADRCTHELGADMTRNRCWLRSDWQGGSTGAAGSELPEDWARGATTWYKHFAPQETRQSYDADPGLLEERSLWGSSNWRGNHSVHPPAACPGRCSGRGVCFRWEHEQYPRCMCAKGYNGTECATVDSSEACWFSPDCGGRGACKGGFCHCQPGFWGAGCHRGQGYVVRRSSPPVSATQPTVWPDLRSPTKLKIYMYDLPWDVAFPGAYNDGFFGRDPMYKAYELFLQYFLTDNVTRTENPWEANLFYVPLLLYFYIGNVRDAVPQTSWAINHIRSRWPFWDRSGGRDHFYFMTGDRGTCHLPRELQDQAIKVVHWGMQRAGIDWIGLDNKDYACIQLKRDLVVPPLNMFTEILPTDTVKLYQTVALNAGRDPSRTLLFFFAGGIAESMEYSGGTRQAIKQLLTSVHIANGNSTPADVVFVEGRTPDYRQLLLASKFCIAPYGFGWGLRLVQAMEFGCIPVIIQDHVYQAFEDFLPYEEFSVRLRLSEVPRLLDILRTYNPEQRAALRLGMAKYYRAFIWNREYGGEAYEWTLAGLQRRLANMQAGLYRRRRSRSRSRSLLSRHRGRRRADE
;
A
#
# COMPACT_ATOMS: atom_id res chain seq x y z
N MET A 1 16.10 14.37 11.41
CA MET A 1 15.99 13.40 10.30
C MET A 1 16.42 14.12 9.05
N CYS A 2 17.22 13.46 8.23
CA CYS A 2 17.70 14.06 7.00
C CYS A 2 16.69 13.92 5.86
N PRO A 3 16.67 14.87 4.92
CA PRO A 3 16.00 14.65 3.64
C PRO A 3 16.55 13.37 2.99
N TRP A 4 15.76 12.77 2.10
CA TRP A 4 16.22 11.62 1.31
C TRP A 4 17.57 11.88 0.66
N GLY A 5 18.41 10.86 0.66
CA GLY A 5 19.75 10.89 0.10
C GLY A 5 20.80 11.58 0.96
N TYR A 6 20.42 12.18 2.08
CA TYR A 6 21.36 12.79 3.03
C TYR A 6 21.47 11.99 4.33
N ASP A 7 22.59 12.12 5.02
CA ASP A 7 22.88 11.52 6.33
C ASP A 7 23.82 12.41 7.15
N GLY A 8 24.10 12.01 8.39
CA GLY A 8 24.92 12.75 9.34
C GLY A 8 24.10 13.58 10.34
N PRO A 9 24.69 14.05 11.44
CA PRO A 9 23.98 14.81 12.47
C PRO A 9 23.34 16.10 11.96
N ALA A 10 23.91 16.72 10.91
CA ALA A 10 23.43 17.94 10.27
C ALA A 10 22.98 17.71 8.82
N CYS A 11 22.85 16.46 8.38
CA CYS A 11 22.46 16.09 7.02
C CYS A 11 23.45 16.53 5.95
N GLU A 12 24.74 16.55 6.33
CA GLU A 12 25.86 17.01 5.53
C GLU A 12 26.40 15.95 4.55
N VAL A 13 26.08 14.67 4.75
CA VAL A 13 26.59 13.57 3.93
C VAL A 13 25.61 13.28 2.80
N ASP A 14 25.93 13.67 1.57
CA ASP A 14 25.14 13.29 0.37
C ASP A 14 25.48 11.86 -0.08
N ARG A 15 24.66 10.90 0.35
CA ARG A 15 24.77 9.48 -0.01
C ARG A 15 24.36 9.20 -1.46
N MET A 16 23.67 10.15 -2.11
CA MET A 16 23.10 9.99 -3.46
C MET A 16 23.81 10.82 -4.53
N ALA A 17 24.92 11.49 -4.20
CA ALA A 17 25.66 12.36 -5.12
C ALA A 17 25.97 11.69 -6.49
N ALA A 18 26.43 10.44 -6.46
CA ALA A 18 26.74 9.68 -7.68
C ALA A 18 25.50 9.36 -8.52
N CYS A 19 24.31 9.36 -7.91
CA CYS A 19 23.03 9.05 -8.54
C CYS A 19 22.30 10.26 -9.11
N ARG A 20 22.77 11.49 -8.88
CA ARG A 20 22.08 12.69 -9.34
C ARG A 20 22.35 12.94 -10.83
N VAL A 21 21.33 13.36 -11.60
CA VAL A 21 21.48 13.89 -12.98
C VAL A 21 21.61 15.41 -13.04
N SER A 22 21.29 16.11 -11.96
CA SER A 22 21.67 17.50 -11.75
C SER A 22 21.91 17.77 -10.27
N PRO A 23 22.53 18.89 -9.89
CA PRO A 23 22.63 19.29 -8.48
C PRO A 23 21.27 19.37 -7.76
N SER A 24 20.16 19.56 -8.50
CA SER A 24 18.80 19.66 -7.94
C SER A 24 18.02 18.34 -7.95
N ASP A 25 18.51 17.30 -8.63
CA ASP A 25 17.90 15.96 -8.63
C ASP A 25 18.11 15.32 -7.25
N PRO A 26 17.06 14.84 -6.54
CA PRO A 26 17.20 14.12 -5.27
C PRO A 26 18.06 12.85 -5.35
N GLY A 27 18.31 12.33 -6.56
CA GLY A 27 19.09 11.13 -6.81
C GLY A 27 18.27 9.86 -6.60
N SER A 28 18.58 8.84 -7.39
CA SER A 28 17.77 7.61 -7.47
C SER A 28 18.57 6.35 -7.74
N CYS A 29 18.05 5.23 -7.23
CA CYS A 29 18.50 3.88 -7.51
C CYS A 29 17.71 3.16 -8.63
N SER A 30 16.92 3.91 -9.42
CA SER A 30 16.09 3.38 -10.50
C SER A 30 16.87 2.64 -11.59
N ASN A 31 16.15 1.76 -12.29
CA ASN A 31 16.64 0.94 -13.38
C ASN A 31 15.89 1.16 -14.71
N LEU A 32 15.27 2.32 -14.96
CA LEU A 32 14.76 2.60 -16.31
C LEU A 32 15.87 3.05 -17.25
N TYR A 33 16.78 3.90 -16.78
CA TYR A 33 17.97 4.27 -17.56
C TYR A 33 19.28 3.88 -16.87
N THR A 34 20.31 3.74 -17.69
CA THR A 34 21.65 3.38 -17.25
C THR A 34 22.30 4.50 -16.45
N ARG A 35 22.74 4.19 -15.23
CA ARG A 35 23.41 5.16 -14.33
C ARG A 35 24.91 4.91 -14.23
N ASN A 36 25.59 5.85 -13.58
CA ASN A 36 26.98 5.66 -13.18
C ASN A 36 27.08 4.42 -12.25
N CYS A 37 28.07 3.55 -12.45
CA CYS A 37 28.22 2.35 -11.62
C CYS A 37 28.37 2.67 -10.12
N GLU A 38 28.91 3.85 -9.78
CA GLU A 38 29.06 4.30 -8.40
C GLU A 38 27.73 4.68 -7.76
N CYS A 39 26.75 5.10 -8.56
CA CYS A 39 25.38 5.22 -8.09
C CYS A 39 24.85 3.87 -7.60
N TYR A 40 24.94 2.83 -8.43
CA TYR A 40 24.44 1.51 -8.04
C TYR A 40 25.20 0.90 -6.86
N ARG A 41 26.50 1.20 -6.71
CA ARG A 41 27.24 0.84 -5.48
C ARG A 41 26.73 1.58 -4.25
N ALA A 42 26.47 2.88 -4.33
CA ALA A 42 25.87 3.64 -3.23
C ALA A 42 24.49 3.07 -2.86
N CYS A 43 23.66 2.79 -3.86
CA CYS A 43 22.36 2.14 -3.67
C CYS A 43 22.48 0.73 -3.08
N ALA A 44 23.49 -0.04 -3.49
CA ALA A 44 23.72 -1.36 -2.94
C ALA A 44 24.08 -1.29 -1.45
N LYS A 45 24.90 -0.33 -1.04
CA LYS A 45 25.19 -0.07 0.39
C LYS A 45 23.94 0.34 1.17
N LEU A 46 22.99 1.01 0.52
CA LEU A 46 21.74 1.45 1.13
C LEU A 46 20.71 0.32 1.27
N TYR A 47 20.65 -0.64 0.34
CA TYR A 47 19.53 -1.59 0.25
C TYR A 47 19.92 -3.07 0.35
N CYS A 48 21.17 -3.43 0.06
CA CYS A 48 21.64 -4.81 0.10
C CYS A 48 22.12 -5.14 1.53
N HIS A 49 21.17 -5.44 2.42
CA HIS A 49 21.47 -5.68 3.84
C HIS A 49 21.81 -7.13 4.20
N ASP A 50 21.62 -8.08 3.27
CA ASP A 50 21.99 -9.49 3.48
C ASP A 50 23.33 -9.79 2.78
N PRO A 51 24.45 -9.86 3.53
CA PRO A 51 25.76 -10.16 2.95
C PRO A 51 25.79 -11.54 2.29
N ALA A 52 24.93 -12.48 2.73
CA ALA A 52 24.85 -13.83 2.18
C ALA A 52 24.07 -13.89 0.86
N LYS A 53 23.43 -12.78 0.45
CA LYS A 53 22.73 -12.62 -0.83
C LYS A 53 23.22 -11.38 -1.61
N ALA A 54 24.46 -10.94 -1.37
CA ALA A 54 25.04 -9.78 -2.03
C ALA A 54 25.08 -9.92 -3.57
N ASP A 55 25.08 -11.15 -4.08
CA ASP A 55 25.02 -11.52 -5.50
C ASP A 55 23.60 -11.45 -6.11
N ARG A 56 22.55 -11.32 -5.29
CA ARG A 56 21.14 -11.25 -5.70
C ARG A 56 20.41 -10.11 -4.99
N CYS A 57 21.04 -8.95 -4.96
CA CYS A 57 20.45 -7.79 -4.32
C CYS A 57 19.23 -7.31 -5.11
N THR A 58 18.03 -7.65 -4.65
CA THR A 58 16.79 -7.16 -5.27
C THR A 58 16.53 -5.71 -4.86
N HIS A 59 16.42 -4.78 -5.81
CA HIS A 59 15.85 -3.47 -5.50
C HIS A 59 14.36 -3.62 -5.22
N GLU A 60 13.79 -2.56 -4.68
CA GLU A 60 12.43 -2.36 -4.21
C GLU A 60 11.30 -2.78 -5.18
N LEU A 61 11.61 -3.00 -6.47
CA LEU A 61 10.66 -3.55 -7.46
C LEU A 61 10.77 -5.08 -7.64
N GLY A 62 11.55 -5.77 -6.79
CA GLY A 62 11.80 -7.21 -6.86
C GLY A 62 12.75 -7.63 -7.99
N ALA A 63 13.41 -6.67 -8.65
CA ALA A 63 14.39 -6.94 -9.69
C ALA A 63 15.81 -6.89 -9.11
N ASP A 64 16.68 -7.77 -9.58
CA ASP A 64 18.06 -7.89 -9.12
C ASP A 64 18.88 -6.69 -9.62
N MET A 65 19.26 -5.80 -8.69
CA MET A 65 20.06 -4.61 -8.95
C MET A 65 21.36 -4.95 -9.65
N THR A 66 22.01 -6.06 -9.27
CA THR A 66 23.31 -6.45 -9.83
C THR A 66 23.26 -6.60 -11.35
N ARG A 67 22.06 -6.85 -11.90
CA ARG A 67 21.80 -6.96 -13.33
C ARG A 67 21.67 -5.62 -14.06
N ASN A 68 21.69 -4.49 -13.34
CA ASN A 68 21.62 -3.16 -13.94
C ASN A 68 22.87 -2.90 -14.77
N ARG A 69 22.66 -2.46 -16.03
CA ARG A 69 23.73 -1.90 -16.84
C ARG A 69 24.20 -0.61 -16.17
N CYS A 70 25.48 -0.28 -16.32
CA CYS A 70 26.05 0.95 -15.79
C CYS A 70 27.24 1.43 -16.62
N TRP A 71 27.70 2.66 -16.38
CA TRP A 71 28.87 3.22 -17.05
C TRP A 71 29.85 3.88 -16.07
N LEU A 72 31.12 3.97 -16.49
CA LEU A 72 32.16 4.75 -15.82
C LEU A 72 32.96 5.54 -16.86
N ARG A 73 33.32 6.79 -16.55
CA ARG A 73 34.30 7.54 -17.33
C ARG A 73 35.69 7.38 -16.74
N SER A 74 36.71 7.35 -17.58
CA SER A 74 38.11 7.28 -17.16
C SER A 74 38.59 8.52 -16.39
N ASP A 75 37.95 9.67 -16.59
CA ASP A 75 38.24 10.96 -15.95
C ASP A 75 37.41 11.24 -14.69
N TRP A 76 36.53 10.32 -14.28
CA TRP A 76 35.69 10.50 -13.10
C TRP A 76 36.53 10.42 -11.81
N GLN A 77 36.74 11.56 -11.15
CA GLN A 77 37.59 11.66 -9.95
C GLN A 77 36.88 11.38 -8.62
N GLY A 78 35.62 10.91 -8.63
CA GLY A 78 34.90 10.51 -7.43
C GLY A 78 34.80 11.62 -6.37
N GLY A 79 33.83 12.52 -6.53
CA GLY A 79 33.64 13.59 -5.55
C GLY A 79 32.38 14.41 -5.80
N SER A 80 31.82 14.93 -4.71
CA SER A 80 30.61 15.76 -4.60
C SER A 80 30.69 17.14 -5.26
N THR A 81 31.66 17.38 -6.14
CA THR A 81 31.95 18.70 -6.69
C THR A 81 31.53 18.81 -8.17
N GLY A 82 30.34 19.38 -8.38
CA GLY A 82 30.01 20.19 -9.57
C GLY A 82 29.34 19.49 -10.75
N ALA A 83 29.75 18.28 -11.13
CA ALA A 83 29.10 17.53 -12.21
C ALA A 83 28.13 16.48 -11.62
N ALA A 84 26.91 16.42 -12.15
CA ALA A 84 25.94 15.47 -11.68
C ALA A 84 26.37 14.04 -12.04
N GLY A 85 26.55 13.19 -11.01
CA GLY A 85 27.31 11.94 -11.15
C GLY A 85 26.73 10.93 -12.14
N SER A 86 25.42 11.00 -12.43
CA SER A 86 24.71 10.10 -13.36
C SER A 86 24.08 10.82 -14.56
N GLU A 87 24.41 12.09 -14.84
CA GLU A 87 24.02 12.72 -16.12
C GLU A 87 24.65 11.94 -17.29
N LEU A 88 23.84 11.57 -18.28
CA LEU A 88 24.34 10.80 -19.42
C LEU A 88 25.34 11.68 -20.21
N PRO A 89 26.57 11.19 -20.46
CA PRO A 89 27.59 11.99 -21.15
C PRO A 89 27.15 12.40 -22.57
N GLU A 90 27.45 13.63 -22.98
CA GLU A 90 27.19 14.09 -24.36
C GLU A 90 28.00 13.29 -25.40
N ASP A 91 29.18 12.83 -25.00
CA ASP A 91 30.11 12.04 -25.80
C ASP A 91 30.02 10.54 -25.49
N TRP A 92 28.86 10.05 -25.05
CA TRP A 92 28.62 8.66 -24.63
C TRP A 92 29.06 7.57 -25.63
N ALA A 93 29.18 7.91 -26.91
CA ALA A 93 29.66 7.04 -27.99
C ALA A 93 31.19 7.08 -28.23
N ARG A 94 31.96 7.89 -27.50
CA ARG A 94 33.43 8.00 -27.63
C ARG A 94 34.16 7.14 -26.57
N GLY A 95 35.38 6.70 -26.89
CA GLY A 95 36.17 5.73 -26.11
C GLY A 95 36.62 6.12 -24.69
N ALA A 96 36.14 7.23 -24.12
CA ALA A 96 36.42 7.65 -22.74
C ALA A 96 35.42 7.07 -21.71
N THR A 97 34.30 6.52 -22.18
CA THR A 97 33.27 5.88 -21.33
C THR A 97 33.32 4.36 -21.51
N THR A 98 33.40 3.63 -20.41
CA THR A 98 33.29 2.16 -20.41
C THR A 98 31.91 1.75 -19.93
N TRP A 99 31.27 0.87 -20.70
CA TRP A 99 29.92 0.35 -20.45
C TRP A 99 29.99 -1.07 -19.89
N TYR A 100 29.12 -1.35 -18.93
CA TYR A 100 29.07 -2.60 -18.22
C TYR A 100 27.66 -3.19 -18.25
N LYS A 101 27.57 -4.49 -18.53
CA LYS A 101 26.29 -5.23 -18.48
C LYS A 101 25.70 -5.32 -17.07
N HIS A 102 26.57 -5.38 -16.07
CA HIS A 102 26.26 -5.61 -14.66
C HIS A 102 27.21 -4.74 -13.79
N PHE A 103 26.79 -4.41 -12.57
CA PHE A 103 27.69 -3.76 -11.60
C PHE A 103 28.16 -4.75 -10.54
N ALA A 104 29.41 -4.61 -10.09
CA ALA A 104 29.96 -5.40 -9.00
C ALA A 104 29.76 -4.68 -7.65
N PRO A 105 29.07 -5.30 -6.67
CA PRO A 105 28.88 -4.71 -5.33
C PRO A 105 30.18 -4.60 -4.51
N GLN A 106 31.19 -5.43 -4.81
CA GLN A 106 32.49 -5.42 -4.13
C GLN A 106 33.48 -4.44 -4.80
N GLU A 107 34.43 -3.90 -4.02
CA GLU A 107 35.33 -2.79 -4.39
C GLU A 107 36.33 -3.11 -5.50
N THR A 108 36.48 -4.37 -5.89
CA THR A 108 37.42 -4.77 -6.95
C THR A 108 36.82 -4.49 -8.33
N ARG A 109 37.36 -3.47 -9.02
CA ARG A 109 37.10 -3.13 -10.44
C ARG A 109 37.38 -4.28 -11.45
N GLN A 110 37.62 -5.52 -11.00
CA GLN A 110 38.19 -6.61 -11.79
C GLN A 110 37.18 -7.68 -12.25
N SER A 111 35.89 -7.57 -11.94
CA SER A 111 34.88 -8.57 -12.36
C SER A 111 33.82 -7.98 -13.30
N TYR A 112 34.26 -7.20 -14.28
CA TYR A 112 33.35 -6.57 -15.23
C TYR A 112 33.40 -7.26 -16.59
N ASP A 113 32.24 -7.70 -17.09
CA ASP A 113 32.07 -7.95 -18.52
C ASP A 113 31.84 -6.61 -19.21
N ALA A 114 32.93 -5.96 -19.61
CA ALA A 114 32.87 -4.83 -20.52
C ALA A 114 32.25 -5.31 -21.83
N ASP A 115 31.16 -4.66 -22.26
CA ASP A 115 30.53 -4.98 -23.53
C ASP A 115 30.48 -3.74 -24.43
N PRO A 116 31.45 -3.59 -25.34
CA PRO A 116 31.45 -2.53 -26.34
C PRO A 116 30.21 -2.54 -27.25
N GLY A 117 29.55 -3.70 -27.42
CA GLY A 117 28.36 -3.89 -28.23
C GLY A 117 27.07 -3.30 -27.65
N LEU A 118 27.09 -2.83 -26.39
CA LEU A 118 25.97 -2.10 -25.78
C LEU A 118 25.64 -0.79 -26.50
N LEU A 119 26.56 -0.25 -27.30
CA LEU A 119 26.37 0.95 -28.14
C LEU A 119 25.55 0.66 -29.41
N GLU A 120 25.59 -0.59 -29.92
CA GLU A 120 24.89 -1.00 -31.14
C GLU A 120 23.48 -1.53 -30.85
N GLU A 121 23.25 -2.09 -29.66
CA GLU A 121 21.89 -2.31 -29.16
C GLU A 121 21.30 -0.94 -28.78
N ARG A 122 20.24 -0.47 -29.46
CA ARG A 122 19.47 0.78 -29.24
C ARG A 122 18.88 0.97 -27.82
N SER A 123 19.67 0.80 -26.77
CA SER A 123 19.22 0.02 -25.62
C SER A 123 20.12 0.29 -24.40
N LEU A 124 20.24 1.57 -24.04
CA LEU A 124 20.83 2.05 -22.78
C LEU A 124 19.92 1.73 -21.56
N TRP A 125 19.49 0.47 -21.44
CA TRP A 125 18.53 0.01 -20.42
C TRP A 125 19.15 -0.04 -19.01
N GLY A 126 18.40 0.36 -17.99
CA GLY A 126 18.51 -0.34 -16.70
C GLY A 126 17.74 -1.67 -16.76
N SER A 127 18.05 -2.65 -15.90
CA SER A 127 17.76 -4.10 -16.06
C SER A 127 16.30 -4.57 -16.22
N SER A 128 15.32 -3.71 -16.44
CA SER A 128 13.92 -4.08 -16.32
C SER A 128 13.38 -4.90 -17.49
N ASN A 129 12.42 -5.79 -17.21
CA ASN A 129 11.66 -6.60 -18.16
C ASN A 129 10.82 -5.78 -19.16
N TRP A 130 10.97 -4.45 -19.23
CA TRP A 130 10.34 -3.54 -20.19
C TRP A 130 11.09 -3.52 -21.54
N ARG A 131 11.61 -4.68 -21.97
CA ARG A 131 12.34 -4.81 -23.23
C ARG A 131 11.42 -4.38 -24.39
N GLY A 132 11.75 -3.26 -25.03
CA GLY A 132 11.32 -2.95 -26.40
C GLY A 132 10.17 -1.96 -26.57
N ASN A 133 10.23 -0.76 -25.97
CA ASN A 133 9.38 0.34 -26.46
C ASN A 133 9.91 1.76 -26.19
N HIS A 134 11.15 1.98 -25.74
CA HIS A 134 11.71 3.33 -25.52
C HIS A 134 13.26 3.37 -25.58
N SER A 135 13.82 4.56 -25.70
CA SER A 135 15.27 4.86 -25.78
C SER A 135 15.63 6.08 -24.91
N VAL A 136 16.81 6.08 -24.30
CA VAL A 136 17.34 7.18 -23.47
C VAL A 136 18.39 7.95 -24.27
N HIS A 137 18.44 9.27 -24.12
CA HIS A 137 19.31 10.16 -24.89
C HIS A 137 20.05 11.15 -23.98
N PRO A 138 21.15 11.77 -24.44
CA PRO A 138 21.81 12.85 -23.72
C PRO A 138 20.84 14.01 -23.47
N PRO A 139 20.99 14.78 -22.37
CA PRO A 139 20.09 15.89 -22.07
C PRO A 139 19.96 16.91 -23.21
N ALA A 140 21.02 17.15 -23.99
CA ALA A 140 20.99 18.03 -25.16
C ALA A 140 20.00 17.61 -26.26
N ALA A 141 19.59 16.33 -26.30
CA ALA A 141 18.61 15.86 -27.28
C ALA A 141 17.18 16.30 -26.93
N CYS A 142 16.92 16.79 -25.71
CA CYS A 142 15.61 17.22 -25.26
C CYS A 142 15.51 18.75 -25.09
N PRO A 143 14.30 19.31 -25.21
CA PRO A 143 14.04 20.73 -24.95
C PRO A 143 14.57 21.18 -23.59
N GLY A 144 15.28 22.32 -23.57
CA GLY A 144 15.79 22.94 -22.35
C GLY A 144 16.72 22.06 -21.50
N ARG A 145 17.29 20.98 -22.06
CA ARG A 145 18.03 19.94 -21.30
C ARG A 145 17.23 19.43 -20.10
N CYS A 146 15.91 19.38 -20.22
CA CYS A 146 14.97 19.05 -19.14
C CYS A 146 15.18 19.89 -17.87
N SER A 147 15.72 21.12 -17.99
CA SER A 147 16.07 22.00 -16.87
C SER A 147 16.96 21.35 -15.80
N GLY A 148 17.67 20.26 -16.15
CA GLY A 148 18.35 19.38 -15.18
C GLY A 148 17.41 18.63 -14.22
N ARG A 149 16.10 18.70 -14.40
CA ARG A 149 15.07 18.16 -13.50
C ARG A 149 14.34 16.98 -14.10
N GLY A 150 15.03 16.23 -14.96
CA GLY A 150 14.43 15.10 -15.67
C GLY A 150 15.44 14.38 -16.55
N VAL A 151 14.95 13.37 -17.23
CA VAL A 151 15.73 12.48 -18.10
C VAL A 151 15.22 12.62 -19.52
N CYS A 152 16.14 12.67 -20.49
CA CYS A 152 15.77 12.72 -21.89
C CYS A 152 15.50 11.31 -22.43
N PHE A 153 14.29 11.05 -22.90
CA PHE A 153 13.86 9.73 -23.35
C PHE A 153 12.88 9.83 -24.53
N ARG A 154 12.73 8.74 -25.29
CA ARG A 154 11.84 8.66 -26.46
C ARG A 154 11.17 7.30 -26.51
N TRP A 155 9.85 7.26 -26.57
CA TRP A 155 9.12 6.02 -26.85
C TRP A 155 9.26 5.61 -28.33
N GLU A 156 9.15 4.32 -28.65
CA GLU A 156 9.27 3.82 -30.04
C GLU A 156 8.23 4.43 -30.99
N HIS A 157 7.03 4.72 -30.49
CA HIS A 157 5.96 5.36 -31.25
C HIS A 157 6.09 6.89 -31.34
N GLU A 158 7.06 7.49 -30.65
CA GLU A 158 7.30 8.93 -30.66
C GLU A 158 8.41 9.31 -31.65
N GLN A 159 8.18 10.39 -32.40
CA GLN A 159 9.14 10.87 -33.39
C GLN A 159 10.39 11.49 -32.76
N TYR A 160 10.22 12.25 -31.67
CA TYR A 160 11.27 13.02 -31.01
C TYR A 160 11.38 12.66 -29.53
N PRO A 161 12.58 12.73 -28.94
CA PRO A 161 12.75 12.59 -27.50
C PRO A 161 12.08 13.76 -26.74
N ARG A 162 11.63 13.47 -25.52
CA ARG A 162 11.00 14.41 -24.59
C ARG A 162 11.55 14.24 -23.18
N CYS A 163 11.29 15.22 -22.32
CA CYS A 163 11.70 15.16 -20.93
C CYS A 163 10.74 14.31 -20.09
N MET A 164 11.32 13.36 -19.35
CA MET A 164 10.67 12.68 -18.24
C MET A 164 10.98 13.45 -16.98
N CYS A 165 10.03 14.21 -16.46
CA CYS A 165 10.29 15.06 -15.30
C CYS A 165 10.45 14.24 -14.02
N ALA A 166 11.46 14.61 -13.23
CA ALA A 166 11.59 14.14 -11.87
C ALA A 166 10.36 14.54 -11.07
N LYS A 167 9.99 13.73 -10.07
CA LYS A 167 8.79 13.96 -9.26
C LYS A 167 8.84 15.35 -8.60
N GLY A 168 7.74 16.08 -8.69
CA GLY A 168 7.66 17.47 -8.23
C GLY A 168 7.91 18.51 -9.32
N TYR A 169 8.18 18.07 -10.55
CA TYR A 169 8.37 18.93 -11.72
C TYR A 169 7.49 18.48 -12.86
N ASN A 170 7.02 19.43 -13.68
CA ASN A 170 6.22 19.15 -14.86
C ASN A 170 6.55 20.14 -16.00
N GLY A 171 5.79 20.03 -17.09
CA GLY A 171 6.02 20.79 -18.31
C GLY A 171 7.00 20.10 -19.27
N THR A 172 7.08 20.62 -20.50
CA THR A 172 7.88 20.02 -21.58
C THR A 172 9.37 19.99 -21.30
N GLU A 173 9.85 20.92 -20.47
CA GLU A 173 11.26 21.08 -20.08
C GLU A 173 11.51 20.81 -18.59
N CYS A 174 10.49 20.36 -17.83
CA CYS A 174 10.58 20.16 -16.38
C CYS A 174 10.97 21.42 -15.58
N ALA A 175 10.73 22.61 -16.16
CA ALA A 175 11.04 23.89 -15.54
C ALA A 175 10.04 24.24 -14.41
N THR A 176 8.78 23.82 -14.58
CA THR A 176 7.70 24.14 -13.65
C THR A 176 7.73 23.22 -12.45
N VAL A 177 7.59 23.80 -11.26
CA VAL A 177 7.42 23.04 -10.02
C VAL A 177 5.95 22.66 -9.90
N ASP A 178 5.68 21.37 -9.78
CA ASP A 178 4.35 20.81 -9.52
C ASP A 178 4.43 19.86 -8.34
N SER A 179 4.22 20.42 -7.15
CA SER A 179 4.32 19.68 -5.90
C SER A 179 3.03 18.96 -5.51
N SER A 180 1.96 19.08 -6.29
CA SER A 180 0.64 18.49 -5.97
C SER A 180 0.73 16.97 -5.80
N GLU A 181 1.50 16.31 -6.67
CA GLU A 181 1.79 14.88 -6.62
C GLU A 181 3.00 14.52 -5.73
N ALA A 182 3.83 15.51 -5.40
CA ALA A 182 5.08 15.30 -4.68
C ALA A 182 4.81 15.03 -3.19
N CYS A 183 4.09 15.93 -2.51
CA CYS A 183 3.73 15.82 -1.09
C CYS A 183 2.26 15.46 -0.91
N TRP A 184 1.75 14.52 -1.69
CA TRP A 184 0.31 14.23 -1.80
C TRP A 184 -0.41 13.94 -0.46
N PHE A 185 0.27 13.39 0.55
CA PHE A 185 -0.30 13.14 1.88
C PHE A 185 -0.43 14.41 2.74
N SER A 186 0.28 15.48 2.36
CA SER A 186 0.25 16.79 3.01
C SER A 186 0.64 17.88 1.99
N PRO A 187 -0.22 18.19 1.01
CA PRO A 187 0.16 18.99 -0.17
C PRO A 187 0.67 20.39 0.16
N ASP A 188 0.12 21.00 1.21
CA ASP A 188 0.48 22.34 1.70
C ASP A 188 1.50 22.30 2.85
N CYS A 189 2.00 21.11 3.21
CA CYS A 189 2.85 20.90 4.38
C CYS A 189 2.27 21.56 5.66
N GLY A 190 0.95 21.47 5.84
CA GLY A 190 0.24 22.05 6.98
C GLY A 190 0.30 23.57 7.05
N GLY A 191 0.59 24.26 5.94
CA GLY A 191 0.83 25.70 5.87
C GLY A 191 2.10 26.15 6.62
N ARG A 192 2.95 25.19 7.04
CA ARG A 192 4.09 25.40 7.96
C ARG A 192 5.39 24.88 7.37
N GLY A 193 5.43 24.73 6.05
CA GLY A 193 6.59 24.23 5.32
C GLY A 193 6.41 24.42 3.82
N ALA A 194 7.41 23.97 3.07
CA ALA A 194 7.36 23.94 1.62
C ALA A 194 7.64 22.53 1.12
N CYS A 195 6.85 22.06 0.16
CA CYS A 195 7.13 20.79 -0.50
C CYS A 195 8.31 20.95 -1.45
N LYS A 196 9.38 20.17 -1.26
CA LYS A 196 10.51 20.11 -2.20
C LYS A 196 10.87 18.65 -2.44
N GLY A 197 10.93 18.24 -3.71
CA GLY A 197 11.31 16.89 -4.12
C GLY A 197 10.43 15.76 -3.57
N GLY A 198 9.19 16.06 -3.14
CA GLY A 198 8.29 15.08 -2.53
C GLY A 198 8.27 15.06 -1.01
N PHE A 199 8.98 15.99 -0.37
CA PHE A 199 9.08 16.08 1.08
C PHE A 199 8.69 17.45 1.60
N CYS A 200 8.04 17.46 2.76
CA CYS A 200 7.75 18.69 3.46
C CYS A 200 8.97 19.18 4.24
N HIS A 201 9.50 20.32 3.82
CA HIS A 201 10.54 21.06 4.54
C HIS A 201 9.86 22.01 5.52
N CYS A 202 9.87 21.65 6.80
CA CYS A 202 9.19 22.40 7.84
C CYS A 202 9.92 23.70 8.18
N GLN A 203 9.15 24.74 8.48
CA GLN A 203 9.64 25.95 9.11
C GLN A 203 10.16 25.63 10.53
N PRO A 204 11.11 26.40 11.07
CA PRO A 204 11.63 26.20 12.42
C PRO A 204 10.52 26.08 13.47
N GLY A 205 10.65 25.11 14.38
CA GLY A 205 9.63 24.80 15.39
C GLY A 205 8.54 23.82 14.94
N PHE A 206 8.45 23.53 13.63
CA PHE A 206 7.55 22.50 13.11
C PHE A 206 8.32 21.28 12.60
N TRP A 207 7.69 20.11 12.66
CA TRP A 207 8.33 18.85 12.30
C TRP A 207 7.33 17.75 11.90
N GLY A 208 7.85 16.56 11.57
CA GLY A 208 7.08 15.40 11.12
C GLY A 208 6.84 15.40 9.61
N ALA A 209 6.31 14.29 9.08
CA ALA A 209 6.19 14.06 7.64
C ALA A 209 5.47 15.18 6.86
N GLY A 210 4.49 15.85 7.46
CA GLY A 210 3.71 16.94 6.86
C GLY A 210 3.78 18.29 7.59
N CYS A 211 4.74 18.48 8.52
CA CYS A 211 4.89 19.73 9.30
C CYS A 211 3.68 20.15 10.16
N HIS A 212 2.75 19.24 10.42
CA HIS A 212 1.57 19.46 11.27
C HIS A 212 1.87 19.52 12.78
N ARG A 213 3.14 19.38 13.18
CA ARG A 213 3.54 19.19 14.60
C ARG A 213 4.33 20.38 15.09
N GLY A 214 3.95 20.94 16.24
CA GLY A 214 4.60 22.12 16.85
C GLY A 214 5.49 21.78 18.04
N GLN A 215 5.42 20.56 18.59
CA GLN A 215 6.30 20.11 19.67
C GLN A 215 6.77 18.69 19.41
N GLY A 216 8.08 18.47 19.48
CA GLY A 216 8.69 17.15 19.35
C GLY A 216 8.80 16.49 20.71
N TYR A 217 8.25 15.28 20.85
CA TYR A 217 8.52 14.50 22.05
C TYR A 217 9.91 13.87 21.96
N VAL A 218 10.87 14.41 22.71
CA VAL A 218 12.21 13.85 22.80
C VAL A 218 12.19 12.67 23.76
N VAL A 219 12.28 11.45 23.23
CA VAL A 219 12.56 10.26 24.04
C VAL A 219 14.03 10.36 24.48
N ARG A 220 14.28 10.96 25.65
CA ARG A 220 15.64 11.00 26.22
C ARG A 220 16.09 9.57 26.51
N ARG A 221 17.09 9.09 25.74
CA ARG A 221 17.83 7.84 26.04
C ARG A 221 18.51 7.87 27.41
N SER A 222 18.67 9.05 28.03
CA SER A 222 19.27 9.25 29.34
C SER A 222 18.31 8.95 30.51
N SER A 223 17.73 7.74 30.51
CA SER A 223 17.81 6.95 31.73
C SER A 223 19.12 6.16 31.63
N PRO A 224 19.93 6.01 32.69
CA PRO A 224 21.25 5.36 32.62
C PRO A 224 21.12 3.94 32.01
N PRO A 225 22.23 3.32 31.54
CA PRO A 225 22.18 1.93 31.09
C PRO A 225 21.48 1.11 32.16
N VAL A 226 20.33 0.55 31.78
CA VAL A 226 19.46 -0.20 32.67
C VAL A 226 20.24 -1.44 33.03
N SER A 227 20.90 -1.40 34.19
CA SER A 227 21.37 -2.59 34.89
C SER A 227 20.23 -3.61 34.89
N ALA A 228 20.54 -4.87 34.60
CA ALA A 228 19.60 -5.99 34.45
C ALA A 228 18.73 -6.29 35.69
N THR A 229 18.76 -5.43 36.71
CA THR A 229 18.18 -5.66 38.05
C THR A 229 17.12 -4.64 38.48
N GLN A 230 16.76 -3.62 37.67
CA GLN A 230 15.61 -2.76 38.00
C GLN A 230 14.51 -2.79 36.92
N PRO A 231 13.25 -3.11 37.29
CA PRO A 231 12.13 -2.99 36.36
C PRO A 231 11.86 -1.50 36.11
N THR A 232 12.11 -1.03 34.89
CA THR A 232 11.73 0.30 34.44
C THR A 232 10.21 0.47 34.56
N VAL A 233 9.77 1.25 35.55
CA VAL A 233 8.35 1.63 35.66
C VAL A 233 8.13 2.77 34.67
N TRP A 234 7.72 2.41 33.46
CA TRP A 234 7.26 3.36 32.46
C TRP A 234 6.01 4.10 32.96
N PRO A 235 5.95 5.45 32.89
CA PRO A 235 4.74 6.17 33.24
C PRO A 235 3.63 5.81 32.25
N ASP A 236 2.54 5.23 32.76
CA ASP A 236 1.38 4.85 31.96
C ASP A 236 0.36 6.00 31.95
N LEU A 237 0.45 6.87 30.94
CA LEU A 237 -0.45 8.01 30.75
C LEU A 237 -1.63 7.68 29.83
N ARG A 238 -1.82 6.39 29.52
CA ARG A 238 -2.84 5.96 28.56
C ARG A 238 -4.24 6.26 29.08
N SER A 239 -5.05 6.88 28.23
CA SER A 239 -6.48 7.02 28.55
C SER A 239 -7.16 5.64 28.51
N PRO A 240 -7.99 5.30 29.51
CA PRO A 240 -8.76 4.06 29.48
C PRO A 240 -9.96 4.13 28.52
N THR A 241 -10.42 5.33 28.16
CA THR A 241 -11.66 5.55 27.39
C THR A 241 -11.45 6.20 26.03
N LYS A 242 -10.38 6.98 25.86
CA LYS A 242 -10.07 7.67 24.59
C LYS A 242 -9.09 6.85 23.78
N LEU A 243 -9.33 6.75 22.47
CA LEU A 243 -8.35 6.22 21.54
C LEU A 243 -7.25 7.26 21.34
N LYS A 244 -6.02 6.95 21.76
CA LYS A 244 -4.83 7.73 21.45
C LYS A 244 -3.85 6.91 20.63
N ILE A 245 -3.46 7.44 19.46
CA ILE A 245 -2.54 6.80 18.53
C ILE A 245 -1.28 7.66 18.41
N TYR A 246 -0.12 7.08 18.69
CA TYR A 246 1.17 7.68 18.33
C TYR A 246 1.61 7.11 16.98
N MET A 247 2.01 7.98 16.06
CA MET A 247 2.61 7.56 14.79
C MET A 247 4.11 7.75 14.88
N TYR A 248 4.86 6.73 14.46
CA TYR A 248 6.30 6.90 14.31
C TYR A 248 6.58 7.85 13.16
N ASP A 249 7.24 8.96 13.46
CA ASP A 249 7.89 9.77 12.45
C ASP A 249 9.15 9.00 12.03
N LEU A 250 9.02 8.19 11.00
CA LEU A 250 10.12 7.42 10.42
C LEU A 250 10.86 8.29 9.39
N PRO A 251 12.20 8.20 9.31
CA PRO A 251 12.94 8.79 8.21
C PRO A 251 12.39 8.30 6.87
N TRP A 252 12.46 9.13 5.83
CA TRP A 252 11.97 8.75 4.52
C TRP A 252 12.69 7.53 4.02
N ASP A 253 14.01 7.48 4.10
CA ASP A 253 14.75 6.28 3.73
C ASP A 253 14.23 5.03 4.42
N VAL A 254 13.72 5.10 5.65
CA VAL A 254 13.17 3.99 6.44
C VAL A 254 11.74 3.62 6.11
N ALA A 255 10.84 4.60 6.00
CA ALA A 255 9.43 4.35 5.69
C ALA A 255 9.20 4.13 4.20
N PHE A 256 10.02 4.77 3.38
CA PHE A 256 9.90 4.92 1.95
C PHE A 256 11.31 5.10 1.38
N PRO A 257 12.16 4.06 1.36
CA PRO A 257 13.34 4.13 0.55
C PRO A 257 12.88 4.46 -0.88
N GLY A 258 13.15 5.69 -1.29
CA GLY A 258 12.69 6.23 -2.55
C GLY A 258 13.69 5.81 -3.59
N ALA A 259 13.57 4.61 -4.15
CA ALA A 259 14.14 4.39 -5.47
C ALA A 259 13.33 5.24 -6.45
N TYR A 260 13.70 6.51 -6.61
CA TYR A 260 13.13 7.48 -7.52
C TYR A 260 13.12 6.96 -8.97
N ASN A 261 12.21 6.06 -9.31
CA ASN A 261 11.84 5.74 -10.68
C ASN A 261 11.83 7.02 -11.53
N ASP A 262 12.32 6.93 -12.76
CA ASP A 262 12.91 8.06 -13.51
C ASP A 262 11.89 9.08 -14.04
N GLY A 263 10.84 9.40 -13.27
CA GLY A 263 9.62 10.08 -13.67
C GLY A 263 8.48 9.11 -14.01
N PHE A 264 8.74 7.80 -13.99
CA PHE A 264 7.73 6.74 -14.19
C PHE A 264 7.01 6.36 -12.89
N PHE A 265 6.47 7.36 -12.23
CA PHE A 265 5.65 7.15 -11.06
C PHE A 265 4.22 7.53 -11.34
N GLY A 266 3.41 6.52 -11.63
CA GLY A 266 2.02 6.55 -11.18
C GLY A 266 1.97 6.14 -9.73
N ARG A 267 1.28 6.90 -8.88
CA ARG A 267 0.67 6.30 -7.69
C ARG A 267 -0.41 5.39 -8.21
N ASP A 268 -0.30 4.08 -7.98
CA ASP A 268 -1.40 3.20 -8.37
C ASP A 268 -2.64 3.66 -7.59
N PRO A 269 -3.69 4.19 -8.25
CA PRO A 269 -4.82 4.79 -7.54
C PRO A 269 -5.53 3.80 -6.62
N MET A 270 -5.23 2.53 -6.76
CA MET A 270 -5.69 1.38 -5.99
C MET A 270 -5.32 1.45 -4.51
N TYR A 271 -4.25 2.16 -4.19
CA TYR A 271 -3.77 2.31 -2.82
C TYR A 271 -4.23 3.63 -2.18
N LYS A 272 -5.05 4.43 -2.88
CA LYS A 272 -5.54 5.73 -2.40
C LYS A 272 -6.30 5.69 -1.07
N ALA A 273 -6.92 4.57 -0.72
CA ALA A 273 -7.57 4.41 0.59
C ALA A 273 -6.58 4.64 1.75
N TYR A 274 -5.39 4.05 1.65
CA TYR A 274 -4.34 4.21 2.65
C TYR A 274 -3.74 5.62 2.63
N GLU A 275 -3.62 6.20 1.43
CA GLU A 275 -3.20 7.57 1.23
C GLU A 275 -4.12 8.57 1.96
N LEU A 276 -5.42 8.44 1.74
CA LEU A 276 -6.44 9.27 2.40
C LEU A 276 -6.44 9.04 3.92
N PHE A 277 -6.25 7.81 4.38
CA PHE A 277 -6.07 7.55 5.81
C PHE A 277 -4.91 8.36 6.39
N LEU A 278 -3.72 8.30 5.78
CA LEU A 278 -2.56 9.04 6.26
C LEU A 278 -2.81 10.55 6.23
N GLN A 279 -3.39 11.08 5.15
CA GLN A 279 -3.70 12.50 5.03
C GLN A 279 -4.62 13.01 6.15
N TYR A 280 -5.72 12.29 6.40
CA TYR A 280 -6.65 12.65 7.48
C TYR A 280 -6.05 12.42 8.86
N PHE A 281 -5.28 11.34 9.04
CA PHE A 281 -4.62 11.05 10.31
C PHE A 281 -3.56 12.10 10.67
N LEU A 282 -2.87 12.67 9.67
CA LEU A 282 -1.85 13.69 9.91
C LEU A 282 -2.42 14.96 10.56
N THR A 283 -3.68 15.28 10.27
CA THR A 283 -4.40 16.48 10.73
C THR A 283 -5.36 16.20 11.91
N ASP A 284 -5.53 14.94 12.32
CA ASP A 284 -6.39 14.54 13.43
C ASP A 284 -5.73 14.80 14.79
N ASN A 285 -6.00 15.96 15.39
CA ASN A 285 -5.49 16.34 16.71
C ASN A 285 -6.23 15.69 17.90
N VAL A 286 -7.34 15.00 17.65
CA VAL A 286 -8.15 14.35 18.71
C VAL A 286 -7.60 12.96 18.99
N THR A 287 -7.37 12.17 17.95
CA THR A 287 -6.94 10.77 18.05
C THR A 287 -5.43 10.66 18.05
N ARG A 288 -4.72 11.42 17.20
CA ARG A 288 -3.25 11.38 17.14
C ARG A 288 -2.66 12.14 18.32
N THR A 289 -1.71 11.54 19.03
CA THR A 289 -0.97 12.20 20.14
C THR A 289 0.49 12.48 19.77
N GLU A 290 1.08 13.56 20.30
CA GLU A 290 2.54 13.81 20.22
C GLU A 290 3.32 13.11 21.32
N ASN A 291 2.63 12.72 22.40
CA ASN A 291 3.22 12.05 23.53
C ASN A 291 3.00 10.53 23.44
N PRO A 292 4.05 9.73 23.13
CA PRO A 292 3.90 8.28 22.99
C PRO A 292 3.51 7.57 24.30
N TRP A 293 3.65 8.20 25.47
CA TRP A 293 3.19 7.64 26.76
C TRP A 293 1.67 7.65 26.92
N GLU A 294 0.97 8.53 26.20
CA GLU A 294 -0.50 8.57 26.17
C GLU A 294 -1.10 7.54 25.22
N ALA A 295 -0.28 7.00 24.31
CA ALA A 295 -0.74 6.18 23.20
C ALA A 295 -1.17 4.77 23.63
N ASN A 296 -2.39 4.42 23.25
CA ASN A 296 -2.94 3.07 23.39
C ASN A 296 -2.56 2.18 22.20
N LEU A 297 -2.38 2.77 21.02
CA LEU A 297 -1.92 2.11 19.80
C LEU A 297 -0.80 2.91 19.12
N PHE A 298 0.00 2.22 18.32
CA PHE A 298 1.12 2.78 17.58
C PHE A 298 0.94 2.55 16.09
N TYR A 299 0.91 3.62 15.31
CA TYR A 299 0.86 3.55 13.86
C TYR A 299 2.27 3.52 13.28
N VAL A 300 2.56 2.50 12.46
CA VAL A 300 3.79 2.39 11.67
C VAL A 300 3.49 2.75 10.21
N PRO A 301 3.87 3.95 9.73
CA PRO A 301 3.60 4.40 8.37
C PRO A 301 4.62 3.80 7.39
N LEU A 302 4.50 2.50 7.12
CA LEU A 302 5.45 1.75 6.29
C LEU A 302 5.37 2.05 4.78
N LEU A 303 4.32 2.76 4.32
CA LEU A 303 4.16 3.14 2.91
C LEU A 303 4.35 1.96 1.92
N LEU A 304 3.88 0.77 2.31
CA LEU A 304 4.26 -0.49 1.66
C LEU A 304 3.85 -0.60 0.20
N TYR A 305 2.85 0.15 -0.24
CA TYR A 305 2.31 0.12 -1.59
C TYR A 305 3.30 0.49 -2.69
N PHE A 306 4.43 1.12 -2.36
CA PHE A 306 5.54 1.30 -3.30
C PHE A 306 6.35 0.01 -3.52
N TYR A 307 6.41 -0.86 -2.51
CA TYR A 307 7.17 -2.12 -2.53
C TYR A 307 6.30 -3.27 -3.02
N ILE A 308 5.06 -3.31 -2.55
CA ILE A 308 4.10 -4.35 -2.89
C ILE A 308 3.21 -3.87 -4.03
N GLY A 309 3.54 -4.32 -5.24
CA GLY A 309 2.50 -4.52 -6.25
C GLY A 309 1.55 -5.65 -5.79
N ASN A 310 0.76 -6.21 -6.71
CA ASN A 310 -0.22 -7.24 -6.35
C ASN A 310 0.38 -8.48 -5.66
N VAL A 311 1.69 -8.76 -5.83
CA VAL A 311 2.33 -10.04 -5.45
C VAL A 311 3.79 -9.95 -4.99
N ARG A 312 4.31 -8.77 -4.61
CA ARG A 312 5.74 -8.64 -4.22
C ARG A 312 5.97 -8.85 -2.72
N ASP A 313 7.21 -9.18 -2.36
CA ASP A 313 7.64 -9.46 -0.99
C ASP A 313 7.93 -8.16 -0.20
N ALA A 314 7.17 -7.93 0.88
CA ALA A 314 7.35 -6.80 1.78
C ALA A 314 8.31 -7.11 2.95
N VAL A 315 8.79 -8.35 3.08
CA VAL A 315 9.59 -8.82 4.22
C VAL A 315 10.83 -7.96 4.49
N PRO A 316 11.72 -7.67 3.50
CA PRO A 316 12.96 -6.94 3.77
C PRO A 316 12.69 -5.54 4.32
N GLN A 317 11.81 -4.78 3.65
CA GLN A 317 11.47 -3.41 3.99
C GLN A 317 10.79 -3.32 5.35
N THR A 318 9.82 -4.21 5.60
CA THR A 318 9.10 -4.24 6.87
C THR A 318 10.05 -4.60 8.01
N SER A 319 10.92 -5.60 7.83
CA SER A 319 11.90 -6.01 8.85
C SER A 319 12.85 -4.87 9.21
N TRP A 320 13.33 -4.15 8.20
CA TRP A 320 14.24 -3.02 8.42
C TRP A 320 13.58 -1.86 9.15
N ALA A 321 12.37 -1.46 8.75
CA ALA A 321 11.62 -0.42 9.45
C ALA A 321 11.34 -0.77 10.92
N ILE A 322 10.98 -2.02 11.21
CA ILE A 322 10.78 -2.48 12.59
C ILE A 322 12.09 -2.49 13.39
N ASN A 323 13.20 -2.97 12.81
CA ASN A 323 14.52 -2.90 13.46
C ASN A 323 14.93 -1.45 13.76
N HIS A 324 14.66 -0.53 12.84
CA HIS A 324 14.87 0.89 13.05
C HIS A 324 14.04 1.41 14.23
N ILE A 325 12.77 1.01 14.33
CA ILE A 325 11.90 1.38 15.46
C ILE A 325 12.45 0.85 16.78
N ARG A 326 12.79 -0.44 16.86
CA ARG A 326 13.32 -1.07 18.08
C ARG A 326 14.60 -0.40 18.56
N SER A 327 15.45 0.04 17.63
CA SER A 327 16.71 0.72 17.98
C SER A 327 16.51 2.11 18.62
N ARG A 328 15.39 2.79 18.36
CA ARG A 328 15.18 4.20 18.71
C ARG A 328 14.08 4.43 19.75
N TRP A 329 13.09 3.54 19.83
CA TRP A 329 11.94 3.70 20.72
C TRP A 329 11.69 2.42 21.55
N PRO A 330 11.34 2.55 22.85
CA PRO A 330 11.09 1.38 23.71
C PRO A 330 9.71 0.75 23.52
N PHE A 331 8.82 1.39 22.74
CA PHE A 331 7.39 1.04 22.71
C PHE A 331 7.08 -0.26 21.97
N TRP A 332 7.91 -0.65 20.99
CA TRP A 332 7.73 -1.93 20.28
C TRP A 332 7.85 -3.12 21.23
N ASP A 333 8.96 -3.18 21.96
CA ASP A 333 9.29 -4.29 22.87
C ASP A 333 8.34 -4.37 24.08
N ARG A 334 7.70 -3.25 24.45
CA ARG A 334 6.69 -3.18 25.53
C ARG A 334 5.56 -4.19 25.33
N SER A 335 5.11 -4.37 24.09
CA SER A 335 4.01 -5.27 23.75
C SER A 335 4.43 -6.43 22.84
N GLY A 336 5.66 -6.40 22.33
CA GLY A 336 6.11 -7.27 21.24
C GLY A 336 5.41 -6.94 19.92
N GLY A 337 5.09 -5.66 19.68
CA GLY A 337 4.38 -5.20 18.48
C GLY A 337 2.86 -5.40 18.50
N ARG A 338 2.26 -5.91 19.59
CA ARG A 338 0.81 -6.20 19.64
C ARG A 338 -0.07 -4.96 19.60
N ASP A 339 0.40 -3.86 20.17
CA ASP A 339 -0.29 -2.56 20.14
C ASP A 339 0.11 -1.69 18.94
N HIS A 340 0.74 -2.30 17.93
CA HIS A 340 1.15 -1.65 16.69
C HIS A 340 0.21 -2.03 15.55
N PHE A 341 -0.01 -1.10 14.63
CA PHE A 341 -0.70 -1.36 13.38
C PHE A 341 0.00 -0.72 12.18
N TYR A 342 -0.24 -1.33 11.02
CA TYR A 342 0.20 -0.84 9.72
C TYR A 342 -0.82 -1.24 8.65
N PHE A 343 -0.81 -0.53 7.54
CA PHE A 343 -1.60 -0.91 6.37
C PHE A 343 -0.79 -1.87 5.51
N MET A 344 -1.48 -2.88 5.01
CA MET A 344 -0.97 -3.80 4.01
C MET A 344 -1.86 -3.71 2.78
N THR A 345 -1.28 -3.21 1.70
CA THR A 345 -2.02 -2.76 0.52
C THR A 345 -2.05 -3.77 -0.62
N GLY A 346 -1.32 -4.89 -0.56
CA GLY A 346 -1.36 -5.93 -1.61
C GLY A 346 -2.61 -6.82 -1.54
N ASP A 347 -3.07 -7.33 -2.70
CA ASP A 347 -4.26 -8.16 -2.89
C ASP A 347 -4.23 -9.43 -2.03
N ARG A 348 -3.03 -9.95 -1.77
CA ARG A 348 -2.82 -11.17 -0.99
C ARG A 348 -2.89 -10.91 0.52
N GLY A 349 -3.36 -9.73 0.93
CA GLY A 349 -3.35 -9.29 2.31
C GLY A 349 -1.93 -9.36 2.86
N THR A 350 -1.76 -10.06 3.96
CA THR A 350 -0.53 -10.00 4.78
C THR A 350 0.34 -11.25 4.72
N CYS A 351 0.08 -12.14 3.77
CA CYS A 351 0.82 -13.40 3.66
C CYS A 351 2.33 -13.20 3.40
N HIS A 352 2.71 -12.04 2.84
CA HIS A 352 4.08 -11.66 2.47
C HIS A 352 4.81 -10.86 3.56
N LEU A 353 4.58 -11.16 4.84
CA LEU A 353 5.23 -10.50 5.97
C LEU A 353 6.05 -11.48 6.81
N PRO A 354 7.05 -11.00 7.59
CA PRO A 354 7.72 -11.84 8.56
C PRO A 354 6.72 -12.44 9.54
N ARG A 355 6.92 -13.70 9.94
CA ARG A 355 5.98 -14.43 10.80
C ARG A 355 5.65 -13.68 12.10
N GLU A 356 6.66 -13.07 12.73
CA GLU A 356 6.48 -12.24 13.93
C GLU A 356 5.44 -11.14 13.71
N LEU A 357 5.49 -10.45 12.57
CA LEU A 357 4.59 -9.36 12.25
C LEU A 357 3.20 -9.85 11.84
N GLN A 358 3.12 -11.01 11.19
CA GLN A 358 1.84 -11.66 10.90
C GLN A 358 1.11 -12.08 12.18
N ASP A 359 1.83 -12.40 13.25
CA ASP A 359 1.30 -12.95 14.50
C ASP A 359 1.05 -11.90 15.59
N GLN A 360 1.85 -10.83 15.66
CA GLN A 360 1.76 -9.88 16.77
C GLN A 360 0.91 -8.64 16.44
N ALA A 361 1.19 -7.95 15.33
CA ALA A 361 0.65 -6.63 15.04
C ALA A 361 -0.73 -6.65 14.40
N ILE A 362 -1.48 -5.56 14.55
CA ILE A 362 -2.77 -5.31 13.91
C ILE A 362 -2.53 -4.96 12.45
N LYS A 363 -3.21 -5.66 11.55
CA LYS A 363 -3.07 -5.44 10.11
C LYS A 363 -4.32 -4.78 9.59
N VAL A 364 -4.16 -3.63 8.93
CA VAL A 364 -5.25 -2.96 8.22
C VAL A 364 -5.13 -3.33 6.74
N VAL A 365 -6.15 -4.00 6.20
CA VAL A 365 -6.14 -4.56 4.84
C VAL A 365 -7.41 -4.20 4.11
N HIS A 366 -7.41 -4.28 2.78
CA HIS A 366 -8.62 -4.11 1.97
C HIS A 366 -9.20 -5.46 1.49
N TRP A 367 -8.48 -6.56 1.71
CA TRP A 367 -8.89 -7.91 1.33
C TRP A 367 -8.76 -8.89 2.50
N GLY A 368 -9.91 -9.32 3.04
CA GLY A 368 -10.01 -10.09 4.28
C GLY A 368 -9.91 -11.61 4.12
N MET A 369 -8.95 -12.12 3.35
CA MET A 369 -8.86 -13.56 3.07
C MET A 369 -8.49 -14.39 4.31
N GLN A 370 -9.31 -15.41 4.58
CA GLN A 370 -9.16 -16.34 5.70
C GLN A 370 -8.93 -17.81 5.31
N ARG A 371 -8.63 -18.11 4.04
CA ARG A 371 -8.38 -19.51 3.65
C ARG A 371 -6.98 -19.94 4.10
N ALA A 372 -6.87 -21.12 4.71
CA ALA A 372 -5.59 -21.82 4.90
C ALA A 372 -5.34 -22.77 3.72
N GLY A 373 -4.10 -23.21 3.53
CA GLY A 373 -3.70 -24.11 2.44
C GLY A 373 -3.77 -23.46 1.06
N ILE A 374 -3.57 -22.15 0.98
CA ILE A 374 -3.65 -21.42 -0.29
C ILE A 374 -2.40 -21.75 -1.12
N ASP A 375 -2.60 -22.42 -2.25
CA ASP A 375 -1.53 -22.75 -3.19
C ASP A 375 -1.28 -21.59 -4.16
N TRP A 376 -0.77 -20.47 -3.64
CA TRP A 376 -0.38 -19.31 -4.45
C TRP A 376 1.13 -19.28 -4.67
N ILE A 377 1.55 -18.91 -5.89
CA ILE A 377 2.96 -18.77 -6.26
C ILE A 377 3.64 -17.73 -5.35
N GLY A 378 4.72 -18.13 -4.68
CA GLY A 378 5.54 -17.25 -3.83
C GLY A 378 5.05 -17.08 -2.38
N LEU A 379 4.22 -18.01 -1.87
CA LEU A 379 3.89 -18.10 -0.45
C LEU A 379 4.59 -19.28 0.21
N ASP A 380 5.55 -18.98 1.08
CA ASP A 380 6.28 -20.00 1.85
C ASP A 380 5.45 -20.59 3.00
N ASN A 381 4.42 -19.87 3.48
CA ASN A 381 3.61 -20.25 4.64
C ASN A 381 2.16 -20.55 4.24
N LYS A 382 1.88 -21.79 3.85
CA LYS A 382 0.54 -22.23 3.40
C LYS A 382 -0.38 -22.65 4.54
N ASP A 383 0.10 -22.80 5.77
CA ASP A 383 -0.64 -23.48 6.84
C ASP A 383 -1.73 -22.64 7.54
N TYR A 384 -1.86 -21.33 7.25
CA TYR A 384 -2.80 -20.47 7.97
C TYR A 384 -3.38 -19.32 7.12
N ALA A 385 -4.63 -18.95 7.44
CA ALA A 385 -5.34 -17.76 7.00
C ALA A 385 -4.60 -16.43 7.28
N CYS A 386 -4.21 -15.68 6.26
CA CYS A 386 -3.36 -14.50 6.49
C CYS A 386 -4.02 -13.38 7.32
N ILE A 387 -5.36 -13.34 7.46
CA ILE A 387 -6.06 -12.33 8.29
C ILE A 387 -6.72 -12.97 9.52
N GLN A 388 -6.57 -12.31 10.68
CA GLN A 388 -7.16 -12.69 11.98
C GLN A 388 -8.16 -11.64 12.46
N LEU A 389 -9.45 -11.77 12.21
CA LEU A 389 -10.40 -10.65 12.43
C LEU A 389 -10.50 -10.13 13.86
N LYS A 390 -10.20 -10.96 14.87
CA LYS A 390 -10.20 -10.48 16.25
C LYS A 390 -9.11 -9.43 16.50
N ARG A 391 -8.06 -9.43 15.67
CA ARG A 391 -6.89 -8.56 15.72
C ARG A 391 -6.82 -7.59 14.53
N ASP A 392 -7.09 -8.06 13.32
CA ASP A 392 -6.90 -7.34 12.05
C ASP A 392 -8.19 -6.68 11.58
N LEU A 393 -8.06 -5.62 10.77
CA LEU A 393 -9.17 -4.80 10.30
C LEU A 393 -9.23 -4.82 8.77
N VAL A 394 -10.41 -5.10 8.22
CA VAL A 394 -10.68 -4.97 6.78
C VAL A 394 -11.37 -3.62 6.54
N VAL A 395 -10.82 -2.80 5.65
CA VAL A 395 -11.32 -1.46 5.27
C VAL A 395 -11.66 -1.44 3.77
N PRO A 396 -12.53 -0.55 3.29
CA PRO A 396 -12.88 -0.52 1.88
C PRO A 396 -11.70 0.01 1.05
N PRO A 397 -11.43 -0.53 -0.16
CA PRO A 397 -10.58 0.15 -1.13
C PRO A 397 -11.23 1.47 -1.59
N LEU A 398 -10.47 2.32 -2.27
CA LEU A 398 -11.07 3.43 -3.00
C LEU A 398 -11.44 2.96 -4.42
N ASN A 399 -12.66 3.21 -4.87
CA ASN A 399 -13.00 2.93 -6.25
C ASN A 399 -12.37 3.98 -7.18
N MET A 400 -11.71 3.48 -8.22
CA MET A 400 -10.95 4.28 -9.20
C MET A 400 -11.36 3.96 -10.65
N PHE A 401 -12.32 3.05 -10.85
CA PHE A 401 -12.58 2.43 -12.16
C PHE A 401 -13.89 2.84 -12.82
N THR A 402 -14.73 3.65 -12.18
CA THR A 402 -16.11 3.85 -12.64
C THR A 402 -16.53 5.30 -12.83
N GLU A 403 -15.58 6.24 -12.88
CA GLU A 403 -15.77 7.69 -13.12
C GLU A 403 -16.88 8.35 -12.26
N ILE A 404 -17.35 7.68 -11.20
CA ILE A 404 -18.40 8.20 -10.35
C ILE A 404 -17.77 9.13 -9.32
N LEU A 405 -18.21 10.38 -9.34
CA LEU A 405 -17.86 11.31 -8.28
C LEU A 405 -18.65 10.89 -7.02
N PRO A 406 -18.05 10.91 -5.83
CA PRO A 406 -18.79 10.57 -4.61
C PRO A 406 -20.03 11.45 -4.38
N THR A 407 -20.07 12.66 -4.95
CA THR A 407 -21.27 13.53 -4.98
C THR A 407 -22.46 12.88 -5.68
N ASP A 408 -22.24 12.14 -6.76
CA ASP A 408 -23.29 11.38 -7.45
C ASP A 408 -23.83 10.26 -6.56
N THR A 409 -22.94 9.58 -5.82
CA THR A 409 -23.33 8.53 -4.87
C THR A 409 -24.19 9.10 -3.73
N VAL A 410 -23.82 10.27 -3.19
CA VAL A 410 -24.62 10.95 -2.16
C VAL A 410 -26.01 11.31 -2.69
N LYS A 411 -26.10 11.91 -3.88
CA LYS A 411 -27.38 12.25 -4.52
C LYS A 411 -28.23 11.00 -4.77
N LEU A 412 -27.61 9.93 -5.24
CA LEU A 412 -28.28 8.64 -5.44
C LEU A 412 -28.94 8.17 -4.14
N TYR A 413 -28.23 8.19 -3.01
CA TYR A 413 -28.79 7.72 -1.74
C TYR A 413 -29.82 8.66 -1.12
N GLN A 414 -29.77 9.96 -1.42
CA GLN A 414 -30.87 10.88 -1.11
C GLN A 414 -32.14 10.46 -1.86
N THR A 415 -32.04 10.13 -3.15
CA THR A 415 -33.17 9.61 -3.93
C THR A 415 -33.65 8.25 -3.42
N VAL A 416 -32.74 7.35 -3.03
CA VAL A 416 -33.09 6.05 -2.42
C VAL A 416 -33.94 6.26 -1.16
N ALA A 417 -33.53 7.17 -0.27
CA ALA A 417 -34.26 7.47 0.95
C ALA A 417 -35.64 8.08 0.66
N LEU A 418 -35.72 9.06 -0.25
CA LEU A 418 -36.97 9.72 -0.64
C LEU A 418 -37.99 8.75 -1.26
N ASN A 419 -37.52 7.78 -2.04
CA ASN A 419 -38.38 6.78 -2.68
C ASN A 419 -38.59 5.52 -1.84
N ALA A 420 -38.26 5.55 -0.54
CA ALA A 420 -38.37 4.42 0.39
C ALA A 420 -37.70 3.14 -0.16
N GLY A 421 -36.52 3.28 -0.76
CA GLY A 421 -35.74 2.18 -1.34
C GLY A 421 -36.15 1.75 -2.75
N ARG A 422 -37.31 2.20 -3.25
CA ARG A 422 -37.86 1.77 -4.54
C ARG A 422 -37.20 2.49 -5.71
N ASP A 423 -36.99 1.76 -6.79
CA ASP A 423 -36.37 2.28 -8.00
C ASP A 423 -36.83 1.46 -9.22
N PRO A 424 -37.91 1.88 -9.90
CA PRO A 424 -38.45 1.16 -11.05
C PRO A 424 -37.54 1.24 -12.28
N SER A 425 -36.54 2.14 -12.30
CA SER A 425 -35.58 2.24 -13.41
C SER A 425 -34.60 1.07 -13.47
N ARG A 426 -34.47 0.30 -12.37
CA ARG A 426 -33.64 -0.91 -12.30
C ARG A 426 -34.35 -2.09 -12.91
N THR A 427 -34.14 -2.30 -14.21
CA THR A 427 -34.78 -3.36 -14.98
C THR A 427 -34.03 -4.69 -14.92
N LEU A 428 -32.69 -4.66 -14.91
CA LEU A 428 -31.85 -5.86 -14.90
C LEU A 428 -31.90 -6.56 -13.54
N LEU A 429 -31.96 -7.89 -13.54
CA LEU A 429 -31.79 -8.72 -12.33
C LEU A 429 -30.38 -8.53 -11.78
N PHE A 430 -29.35 -8.76 -12.60
CA PHE A 430 -27.98 -8.41 -12.25
C PHE A 430 -27.08 -8.15 -13.46
N PHE A 431 -25.97 -7.47 -13.19
CA PHE A 431 -24.86 -7.25 -14.12
C PHE A 431 -23.53 -7.73 -13.52
N PHE A 432 -22.66 -8.29 -14.38
CA PHE A 432 -21.24 -8.47 -14.11
C PHE A 432 -20.43 -8.27 -15.40
N ALA A 433 -19.31 -7.57 -15.30
CA ALA A 433 -18.26 -7.60 -16.31
C ALA A 433 -16.88 -7.72 -15.66
N GLY A 434 -16.08 -8.71 -16.04
CA GLY A 434 -14.73 -8.89 -15.52
C GLY A 434 -14.00 -10.10 -16.11
N GLY A 435 -12.70 -10.19 -15.86
CA GLY A 435 -11.90 -11.32 -16.33
C GLY A 435 -12.35 -12.66 -15.74
N ILE A 436 -12.23 -13.71 -16.52
CA ILE A 436 -12.49 -15.10 -16.12
C ILE A 436 -11.27 -15.89 -16.56
N ALA A 437 -10.41 -16.28 -15.62
CA ALA A 437 -9.28 -17.15 -15.94
C ALA A 437 -9.73 -18.61 -15.93
N GLU A 438 -8.99 -19.50 -16.60
CA GLU A 438 -9.25 -20.94 -16.51
C GLU A 438 -8.90 -21.49 -15.11
N SER A 439 -7.89 -20.91 -14.45
CA SER A 439 -7.49 -21.32 -13.11
C SER A 439 -8.58 -21.00 -12.07
N MET A 440 -8.95 -22.02 -11.30
CA MET A 440 -9.85 -21.89 -10.15
C MET A 440 -9.28 -20.98 -9.06
N GLU A 441 -7.96 -20.85 -8.98
CA GLU A 441 -7.27 -19.94 -8.06
C GLU A 441 -7.69 -18.49 -8.29
N TYR A 442 -7.87 -18.09 -9.56
CA TYR A 442 -8.13 -16.70 -9.93
C TYR A 442 -9.41 -16.13 -9.32
N SER A 443 -10.46 -16.95 -9.18
CA SER A 443 -11.76 -16.49 -8.68
C SER A 443 -12.39 -17.43 -7.68
N GLY A 444 -11.59 -18.29 -7.04
CA GLY A 444 -12.09 -19.33 -6.14
C GLY A 444 -13.10 -20.28 -6.79
N GLY A 445 -13.14 -20.35 -8.13
CA GLY A 445 -14.17 -21.04 -8.90
C GLY A 445 -15.47 -20.29 -9.14
N THR A 446 -15.69 -19.14 -8.49
CA THR A 446 -16.98 -18.43 -8.53
C THR A 446 -17.35 -17.90 -9.91
N ARG A 447 -16.45 -17.19 -10.59
CA ARG A 447 -16.75 -16.63 -11.91
C ARG A 447 -16.93 -17.73 -12.95
N GLN A 448 -16.17 -18.81 -12.83
CA GLN A 448 -16.30 -19.99 -13.69
C GLN A 448 -17.66 -20.68 -13.47
N ALA A 449 -18.06 -20.89 -12.22
CA ALA A 449 -19.35 -21.49 -11.90
C ALA A 449 -20.54 -20.65 -12.40
N ILE A 450 -20.46 -19.31 -12.29
CA ILE A 450 -21.51 -18.42 -12.84
C ILE A 450 -21.54 -18.53 -14.37
N LYS A 451 -20.39 -18.49 -15.04
CA LYS A 451 -20.30 -18.67 -16.50
C LYS A 451 -20.95 -20.00 -16.92
N GLN A 452 -20.61 -21.10 -16.24
CA GLN A 452 -21.17 -22.43 -16.51
C GLN A 452 -22.69 -22.48 -16.30
N LEU A 453 -23.21 -21.91 -15.20
CA LEU A 453 -24.65 -21.79 -14.97
C LEU A 453 -25.32 -21.07 -16.16
N LEU A 454 -24.81 -19.90 -16.53
CA LEU A 454 -25.43 -19.09 -17.59
C LEU A 454 -25.37 -19.79 -18.95
N THR A 455 -24.28 -20.53 -19.25
CA THR A 455 -24.20 -21.40 -20.42
C THR A 455 -25.25 -22.51 -20.39
N SER A 456 -25.45 -23.19 -19.24
CA SER A 456 -26.48 -24.23 -19.14
C SER A 456 -27.90 -23.69 -19.32
N VAL A 457 -28.19 -22.50 -18.77
CA VAL A 457 -29.48 -21.83 -18.92
C VAL A 457 -29.71 -21.42 -20.37
N HIS A 458 -28.67 -20.89 -21.03
CA HIS A 458 -28.71 -20.53 -22.44
C HIS A 458 -29.09 -21.72 -23.33
N ILE A 459 -28.43 -22.88 -23.13
CA ILE A 459 -28.72 -24.11 -23.87
C ILE A 459 -30.13 -24.61 -23.57
N ALA A 460 -30.51 -24.67 -22.29
CA ALA A 460 -31.83 -25.15 -21.87
C ALA A 460 -32.98 -24.28 -22.43
N ASN A 461 -32.73 -23.00 -22.67
CA ASN A 461 -33.69 -22.05 -23.23
C ASN A 461 -33.61 -21.92 -24.76
N GLY A 462 -33.09 -22.93 -25.47
CA GLY A 462 -33.03 -22.91 -26.93
C GLY A 462 -32.06 -21.86 -27.48
N ASN A 463 -30.87 -21.76 -26.88
CA ASN A 463 -29.84 -20.77 -27.18
C ASN A 463 -30.27 -19.32 -26.93
N SER A 464 -30.98 -19.10 -25.82
CA SER A 464 -31.43 -17.77 -25.39
C SER A 464 -31.05 -17.47 -23.94
N THR A 465 -30.40 -16.34 -23.71
CA THR A 465 -30.03 -15.87 -22.37
C THR A 465 -31.18 -15.04 -21.79
N PRO A 466 -31.46 -15.11 -20.47
CA PRO A 466 -32.46 -14.24 -19.84
C PRO A 466 -32.17 -12.76 -20.12
N ALA A 467 -33.16 -12.04 -20.64
CA ALA A 467 -33.01 -10.63 -21.07
C ALA A 467 -32.67 -9.68 -19.91
N ASP A 468 -32.96 -10.07 -18.67
CA ASP A 468 -32.68 -9.32 -17.45
C ASP A 468 -31.30 -9.65 -16.83
N VAL A 469 -30.46 -10.45 -17.50
CA VAL A 469 -29.13 -10.83 -17.02
C VAL A 469 -28.05 -10.42 -18.00
N VAL A 470 -27.07 -9.64 -17.54
CA VAL A 470 -25.91 -9.24 -18.36
C VAL A 470 -24.62 -9.73 -17.71
N PHE A 471 -23.91 -10.63 -18.39
CA PHE A 471 -22.65 -11.18 -17.91
C PHE A 471 -21.59 -11.12 -19.03
N VAL A 472 -20.58 -10.29 -18.84
CA VAL A 472 -19.55 -10.00 -19.84
C VAL A 472 -18.18 -10.48 -19.35
N GLU A 473 -17.51 -11.29 -20.16
CA GLU A 473 -16.11 -11.64 -19.92
C GLU A 473 -15.22 -10.48 -20.39
N GLY A 474 -14.49 -9.85 -19.47
CA GLY A 474 -13.63 -8.70 -19.76
C GLY A 474 -14.25 -7.34 -19.41
N ARG A 475 -14.06 -6.36 -20.31
CA ARG A 475 -14.48 -4.96 -20.11
C ARG A 475 -15.68 -4.63 -20.99
N THR A 476 -16.48 -3.65 -20.57
CA THR A 476 -17.59 -3.08 -21.37
C THR A 476 -17.58 -1.56 -21.26
N PRO A 477 -17.87 -0.81 -22.35
CA PRO A 477 -18.03 0.64 -22.28
C PRO A 477 -19.26 1.07 -21.47
N ASP A 478 -20.30 0.23 -21.40
CA ASP A 478 -21.57 0.56 -20.74
C ASP A 478 -21.59 0.24 -19.24
N TYR A 479 -20.42 0.02 -18.63
CA TYR A 479 -20.27 -0.49 -17.26
C TYR A 479 -21.08 0.32 -16.24
N ARG A 480 -21.00 1.66 -16.33
CA ARG A 480 -21.74 2.59 -15.46
C ARG A 480 -23.26 2.42 -15.62
N GLN A 481 -23.75 2.39 -16.85
CA GLN A 481 -25.18 2.33 -17.14
C GLN A 481 -25.77 0.99 -16.68
N LEU A 482 -25.03 -0.11 -16.91
CA LEU A 482 -25.45 -1.45 -16.50
C LEU A 482 -25.49 -1.62 -14.98
N LEU A 483 -24.57 -1.00 -14.22
CA LEU A 483 -24.63 -0.98 -12.75
C LEU A 483 -25.86 -0.19 -12.24
N LEU A 484 -26.15 0.96 -12.84
CA LEU A 484 -27.32 1.79 -12.48
C LEU A 484 -28.64 1.08 -12.79
N ALA A 485 -28.71 0.31 -13.89
CA ALA A 485 -29.89 -0.44 -14.30
C ALA A 485 -30.09 -1.77 -13.53
N SER A 486 -29.11 -2.21 -12.74
CA SER A 486 -29.15 -3.51 -12.06
C SER A 486 -29.79 -3.45 -10.68
N LYS A 487 -30.68 -4.40 -10.39
CA LYS A 487 -31.25 -4.64 -9.04
C LYS A 487 -30.16 -5.16 -8.10
N PHE A 488 -29.40 -6.15 -8.56
CA PHE A 488 -28.31 -6.78 -7.85
C PHE A 488 -26.98 -6.61 -8.59
N CYS A 489 -25.87 -6.50 -7.85
CA CYS A 489 -24.53 -6.47 -8.40
C CYS A 489 -23.73 -7.63 -7.84
N ILE A 490 -23.29 -8.54 -8.72
CA ILE A 490 -22.51 -9.69 -8.27
C ILE A 490 -21.12 -9.21 -7.89
N ALA A 491 -20.74 -9.49 -6.65
CA ALA A 491 -19.40 -9.32 -6.12
C ALA A 491 -18.77 -10.71 -5.93
N PRO A 492 -18.37 -11.38 -7.04
CA PRO A 492 -17.77 -12.69 -6.96
C PRO A 492 -16.34 -12.56 -6.45
N TYR A 493 -15.78 -13.69 -6.02
CA TYR A 493 -14.38 -13.79 -5.69
C TYR A 493 -13.51 -13.42 -6.91
N GLY A 494 -12.28 -12.97 -6.66
CA GLY A 494 -11.31 -12.64 -7.71
C GLY A 494 -9.92 -12.37 -7.12
N PHE A 495 -8.88 -12.49 -7.94
CA PHE A 495 -7.63 -11.76 -7.73
C PHE A 495 -7.94 -10.28 -7.93
N GLY A 496 -8.00 -9.52 -6.84
CA GLY A 496 -8.25 -8.09 -6.90
C GLY A 496 -8.56 -7.47 -5.55
N TRP A 497 -8.79 -6.16 -5.58
CA TRP A 497 -8.84 -5.28 -4.41
C TRP A 497 -10.17 -5.23 -3.66
N GLY A 498 -11.05 -6.22 -3.83
CA GLY A 498 -12.38 -6.18 -3.18
C GLY A 498 -13.31 -5.06 -3.67
N LEU A 499 -13.04 -4.48 -4.84
CA LEU A 499 -13.75 -3.30 -5.37
C LEU A 499 -15.22 -3.53 -5.72
N ARG A 500 -15.62 -4.78 -5.97
CA ARG A 500 -16.98 -5.08 -6.44
C ARG A 500 -18.05 -4.70 -5.43
N LEU A 501 -17.74 -4.86 -4.15
CA LEU A 501 -18.61 -4.39 -3.08
C LEU A 501 -18.72 -2.87 -3.10
N VAL A 502 -17.59 -2.15 -3.15
CA VAL A 502 -17.57 -0.68 -3.17
C VAL A 502 -18.32 -0.15 -4.39
N GLN A 503 -18.13 -0.75 -5.56
CA GLN A 503 -18.89 -0.43 -6.77
C GLN A 503 -20.40 -0.64 -6.58
N ALA A 504 -20.81 -1.77 -6.00
CA ALA A 504 -22.23 -2.01 -5.73
C ALA A 504 -22.82 -0.95 -4.80
N MET A 505 -22.07 -0.56 -3.76
CA MET A 505 -22.44 0.52 -2.85
C MET A 505 -22.50 1.88 -3.57
N GLU A 506 -21.54 2.24 -4.41
CA GLU A 506 -21.54 3.54 -5.10
C GLU A 506 -22.66 3.68 -6.14
N PHE A 507 -23.02 2.59 -6.81
CA PHE A 507 -24.09 2.57 -7.82
C PHE A 507 -25.45 2.15 -7.28
N GLY A 508 -25.57 1.88 -5.98
CA GLY A 508 -26.82 1.54 -5.29
C GLY A 508 -27.43 0.18 -5.66
N CYS A 509 -26.79 -0.64 -6.49
CA CYS A 509 -27.28 -1.99 -6.78
C CYS A 509 -26.93 -2.94 -5.62
N ILE A 510 -27.87 -3.79 -5.20
CA ILE A 510 -27.71 -4.61 -4.00
C ILE A 510 -26.52 -5.57 -4.18
N PRO A 511 -25.47 -5.49 -3.36
CA PRO A 511 -24.31 -6.38 -3.49
C PRO A 511 -24.70 -7.83 -3.21
N VAL A 512 -24.34 -8.73 -4.14
CA VAL A 512 -24.43 -10.18 -3.99
C VAL A 512 -23.02 -10.73 -3.81
N ILE A 513 -22.62 -10.94 -2.56
CA ILE A 513 -21.26 -11.35 -2.19
C ILE A 513 -21.16 -12.86 -2.34
N ILE A 514 -20.30 -13.31 -3.26
CA ILE A 514 -20.00 -14.72 -3.50
C ILE A 514 -18.49 -14.90 -3.36
N GLN A 515 -18.01 -14.79 -2.12
CA GLN A 515 -16.59 -14.77 -1.78
C GLN A 515 -16.33 -15.63 -0.55
N ASP A 516 -16.34 -16.95 -0.74
CA ASP A 516 -16.10 -17.89 0.35
C ASP A 516 -14.75 -17.58 1.03
N HIS A 517 -14.77 -17.50 2.36
CA HIS A 517 -13.60 -17.18 3.20
C HIS A 517 -13.02 -15.77 3.03
N VAL A 518 -13.73 -14.82 2.40
CA VAL A 518 -13.29 -13.43 2.30
C VAL A 518 -14.19 -12.55 3.15
N TYR A 519 -13.61 -11.96 4.19
CA TYR A 519 -14.26 -10.94 4.98
C TYR A 519 -14.20 -9.58 4.27
N GLN A 520 -15.34 -8.90 4.28
CA GLN A 520 -15.54 -7.61 3.65
C GLN A 520 -15.17 -6.47 4.60
N ALA A 521 -15.09 -5.27 4.02
CA ALA A 521 -14.82 -4.05 4.75
C ALA A 521 -15.79 -3.85 5.92
N PHE A 522 -15.24 -3.70 7.12
CA PHE A 522 -16.02 -3.50 8.35
C PHE A 522 -17.10 -4.56 8.63
N GLU A 523 -16.95 -5.78 8.13
CA GLU A 523 -17.96 -6.82 8.29
C GLU A 523 -18.22 -7.22 9.75
N ASP A 524 -17.27 -7.04 10.66
CA ASP A 524 -17.51 -7.27 12.09
C ASP A 524 -18.19 -6.09 12.81
N PHE A 525 -18.60 -5.05 12.07
CA PHE A 525 -19.28 -3.84 12.57
C PHE A 525 -20.59 -3.55 11.83
N LEU A 526 -20.58 -3.70 10.50
CA LEU A 526 -21.72 -3.37 9.65
C LEU A 526 -22.64 -4.59 9.51
N PRO A 527 -23.97 -4.41 9.62
CA PRO A 527 -24.92 -5.51 9.45
C PRO A 527 -25.12 -5.78 7.96
N TYR A 528 -24.23 -6.56 7.34
CA TYR A 528 -24.25 -6.85 5.90
C TYR A 528 -25.58 -7.42 5.42
N GLU A 529 -26.30 -8.13 6.28
CA GLU A 529 -27.60 -8.73 6.05
C GLU A 529 -28.71 -7.68 5.87
N GLU A 530 -28.50 -6.45 6.36
CA GLU A 530 -29.42 -5.32 6.16
C GLU A 530 -29.27 -4.68 4.77
N PHE A 531 -28.16 -4.91 4.06
CA PHE A 531 -27.85 -4.17 2.82
C PHE A 531 -27.22 -5.00 1.69
N SER A 532 -27.03 -6.30 1.89
CA SER A 532 -26.40 -7.21 0.93
C SER A 532 -27.04 -8.60 0.96
N VAL A 533 -26.73 -9.40 -0.06
CA VAL A 533 -27.04 -10.82 -0.11
C VAL A 533 -25.72 -11.58 -0.14
N ARG A 534 -25.55 -12.60 0.71
CA ARG A 534 -24.36 -13.45 0.71
C ARG A 534 -24.72 -14.86 0.28
N LEU A 535 -23.99 -15.39 -0.70
CA LEU A 535 -24.16 -16.75 -1.21
C LEU A 535 -22.84 -17.50 -1.17
N ARG A 536 -22.90 -18.81 -0.92
CA ARG A 536 -21.75 -19.71 -1.04
C ARG A 536 -21.52 -20.09 -2.50
N LEU A 537 -20.31 -20.52 -2.85
CA LEU A 537 -20.03 -21.08 -4.17
C LEU A 537 -20.99 -22.24 -4.52
N SER A 538 -21.32 -23.09 -3.54
CA SER A 538 -22.26 -24.20 -3.70
C SER A 538 -23.69 -23.78 -4.08
N GLU A 539 -24.05 -22.51 -3.86
CA GLU A 539 -25.39 -21.97 -4.15
C GLU A 539 -25.46 -21.32 -5.54
N VAL A 540 -24.33 -21.13 -6.21
CA VAL A 540 -24.26 -20.56 -7.56
C VAL A 540 -25.18 -21.27 -8.55
N PRO A 541 -25.33 -22.62 -8.57
CA PRO A 541 -26.26 -23.28 -9.49
C PRO A 541 -27.74 -22.83 -9.35
N ARG A 542 -28.13 -22.26 -8.21
CA ARG A 542 -29.48 -21.70 -7.94
C ARG A 542 -29.50 -20.18 -7.90
N LEU A 543 -28.45 -19.51 -8.37
CA LEU A 543 -28.28 -18.05 -8.27
C LEU A 543 -29.50 -17.29 -8.82
N LEU A 544 -29.98 -17.65 -10.01
CA LEU A 544 -31.13 -16.98 -10.64
C LEU A 544 -32.40 -17.14 -9.80
N ASP A 545 -32.67 -18.34 -9.33
CA ASP A 545 -33.86 -18.65 -8.53
C ASP A 545 -33.83 -17.88 -7.22
N ILE A 546 -32.69 -17.90 -6.52
CA ILE A 546 -32.50 -17.19 -5.25
C ILE A 546 -32.71 -15.69 -5.42
N LEU A 547 -32.09 -15.06 -6.43
CA LEU A 547 -32.26 -13.62 -6.61
C LEU A 547 -33.69 -13.24 -7.01
N ARG A 548 -34.41 -14.12 -7.72
CA ARG A 548 -35.81 -13.92 -8.10
C ARG A 548 -36.79 -14.09 -6.94
N THR A 549 -36.43 -14.77 -5.84
CA THR A 549 -37.30 -14.86 -4.67
C THR A 549 -37.43 -13.55 -3.90
N TYR A 550 -36.49 -12.61 -4.05
CA TYR A 550 -36.56 -11.30 -3.39
C TYR A 550 -37.65 -10.44 -4.04
N ASN A 551 -38.72 -10.16 -3.30
CA ASN A 551 -39.80 -9.30 -3.76
C ASN A 551 -39.39 -7.80 -3.77
N PRO A 552 -40.20 -6.90 -4.37
CA PRO A 552 -39.88 -5.47 -4.40
C PRO A 552 -39.64 -4.83 -3.03
N GLU A 553 -40.39 -5.24 -2.00
CA GLU A 553 -40.31 -4.72 -0.64
C GLU A 553 -38.99 -5.12 0.03
N GLN A 554 -38.58 -6.38 -0.11
CA GLN A 554 -37.30 -6.89 0.40
C GLN A 554 -36.12 -6.19 -0.27
N ARG A 555 -36.17 -5.98 -1.59
CA ARG A 555 -35.13 -5.22 -2.30
C ARG A 555 -35.08 -3.75 -1.86
N ALA A 556 -36.25 -3.13 -1.65
CA ALA A 556 -36.33 -1.77 -1.15
C ALA A 556 -35.74 -1.66 0.27
N ALA A 557 -36.02 -2.63 1.16
CA ALA A 557 -35.45 -2.70 2.49
C ALA A 557 -33.92 -2.80 2.46
N LEU A 558 -33.36 -3.68 1.61
CA LEU A 558 -31.91 -3.78 1.43
C LEU A 558 -31.29 -2.47 0.95
N ARG A 559 -31.92 -1.79 -0.02
CA ARG A 559 -31.46 -0.47 -0.50
C ARG A 559 -31.55 0.63 0.56
N LEU A 560 -32.55 0.60 1.44
CA LEU A 560 -32.62 1.50 2.60
C LEU A 560 -31.49 1.20 3.60
N GLY A 561 -31.16 -0.07 3.81
CA GLY A 561 -29.96 -0.45 4.56
C GLY A 561 -28.69 0.11 3.91
N MET A 562 -28.56 0.01 2.58
CA MET A 562 -27.43 0.60 1.86
C MET A 562 -27.37 2.13 2.09
N ALA A 563 -28.51 2.84 2.04
CA ALA A 563 -28.59 4.28 2.30
C ALA A 563 -28.15 4.66 3.72
N LYS A 564 -28.27 3.74 4.69
CA LYS A 564 -27.80 3.95 6.06
C LYS A 564 -26.29 3.80 6.21
N TYR A 565 -25.64 2.94 5.41
CA TYR A 565 -24.24 2.57 5.63
C TYR A 565 -23.28 2.93 4.48
N TYR A 566 -23.76 3.47 3.34
CA TYR A 566 -22.91 3.74 2.17
C TYR A 566 -21.71 4.64 2.47
N ARG A 567 -21.85 5.58 3.40
CA ARG A 567 -20.77 6.50 3.79
C ARG A 567 -19.56 5.78 4.36
N ALA A 568 -19.74 4.60 4.97
CA ALA A 568 -18.64 3.78 5.45
C ALA A 568 -17.72 3.30 4.30
N PHE A 569 -18.21 3.29 3.06
CA PHE A 569 -17.46 2.84 1.88
C PHE A 569 -16.85 3.99 1.07
N ILE A 570 -17.03 5.25 1.50
CA ILE A 570 -16.47 6.43 0.85
C ILE A 570 -15.39 7.03 1.76
N TRP A 571 -14.19 7.23 1.22
CA TRP A 571 -13.08 7.84 1.96
C TRP A 571 -13.13 9.37 1.96
N ASN A 572 -13.52 10.00 0.86
CA ASN A 572 -13.53 11.45 0.71
C ASN A 572 -14.51 12.13 1.70
N ARG A 573 -13.97 12.74 2.76
CA ARG A 573 -14.74 13.49 3.77
C ARG A 573 -15.52 14.67 3.19
N GLU A 574 -14.96 15.35 2.18
CA GLU A 574 -15.59 16.49 1.49
C GLU A 574 -16.95 16.13 0.87
N TYR A 575 -17.18 14.84 0.58
CA TYR A 575 -18.42 14.31 0.04
C TYR A 575 -19.22 13.52 1.09
N GLY A 576 -18.94 13.71 2.37
CA GLY A 576 -19.62 13.03 3.47
C GLY A 576 -19.23 11.56 3.63
N GLY A 577 -18.08 11.14 3.09
CA GLY A 577 -17.50 9.83 3.38
C GLY A 577 -17.06 9.70 4.83
N GLU A 578 -17.18 8.49 5.37
CA GLU A 578 -16.93 8.16 6.78
C GLU A 578 -15.92 7.00 6.93
N ALA A 579 -15.31 6.51 5.84
CA ALA A 579 -14.43 5.33 5.91
C ALA A 579 -13.23 5.52 6.86
N TYR A 580 -12.72 6.75 7.01
CA TYR A 580 -11.68 7.07 7.99
C TYR A 580 -12.17 6.89 9.44
N GLU A 581 -13.36 7.40 9.74
CA GLU A 581 -14.01 7.32 11.05
C GLU A 581 -14.30 5.85 11.41
N TRP A 582 -14.83 5.08 10.46
CA TRP A 582 -15.05 3.64 10.61
C TRP A 582 -13.73 2.88 10.81
N THR A 583 -12.65 3.32 10.16
CA THR A 583 -11.31 2.76 10.39
C THR A 583 -10.84 3.02 11.82
N LEU A 584 -11.01 4.24 12.35
CA LEU A 584 -10.67 4.56 13.75
C LEU A 584 -11.51 3.77 14.75
N ALA A 585 -12.83 3.68 14.52
CA ALA A 585 -13.73 2.85 15.34
C ALA A 585 -13.29 1.38 15.31
N GLY A 586 -12.84 0.90 14.16
CA GLY A 586 -12.31 -0.45 14.01
C GLY A 586 -11.05 -0.69 14.83
N LEU A 587 -10.09 0.23 14.75
CA LEU A 587 -8.87 0.19 15.56
C LEU A 587 -9.18 0.24 17.07
N GLN A 588 -10.14 1.07 17.48
CA GLN A 588 -10.61 1.12 18.87
C GLN A 588 -11.16 -0.23 19.35
N ARG A 589 -11.92 -0.94 18.50
CA ARG A 589 -12.40 -2.30 18.80
C ARG A 589 -11.26 -3.31 18.92
N ARG A 590 -10.23 -3.22 18.07
CA ARG A 590 -9.04 -4.10 18.17
C ARG A 590 -8.26 -3.85 19.45
N LEU A 591 -8.11 -2.59 19.85
CA LEU A 591 -7.57 -2.22 21.16
C LEU A 591 -8.39 -2.84 22.31
N ALA A 592 -9.72 -2.72 22.27
CA ALA A 592 -10.59 -3.29 23.30
C ALA A 592 -10.48 -4.83 23.37
N ASN A 593 -10.45 -5.52 22.22
CA ASN A 593 -10.24 -6.98 22.14
C ASN A 593 -8.91 -7.40 22.78
N MET A 594 -7.84 -6.66 22.51
CA MET A 594 -6.51 -6.91 23.07
C MET A 594 -6.50 -6.73 24.58
N GLN A 595 -7.09 -5.64 25.08
CA GLN A 595 -7.21 -5.38 26.52
C GLN A 595 -8.02 -6.48 27.22
N ALA A 596 -9.16 -6.90 26.66
CA ALA A 596 -9.96 -8.00 27.18
C ALA A 596 -9.17 -9.33 27.25
N GLY A 597 -8.33 -9.61 26.24
CA GLY A 597 -7.43 -10.77 26.23
C GLY A 597 -6.40 -10.75 27.37
N LEU A 598 -5.85 -9.57 27.70
CA LEU A 598 -4.94 -9.38 28.83
C LEU A 598 -5.63 -9.65 30.18
N TYR A 599 -6.89 -9.23 30.35
CA TYR A 599 -7.68 -9.52 31.55
C TYR A 599 -7.93 -11.02 31.74
N ARG A 600 -8.20 -11.77 30.65
CA ARG A 600 -8.34 -13.24 30.72
C ARG A 600 -7.06 -13.93 31.18
N ARG A 601 -5.89 -13.51 30.67
CA ARG A 601 -4.57 -14.08 31.07
C ARG A 601 -4.18 -13.71 32.51
N ARG A 602 -4.47 -12.48 32.98
CA ARG A 602 -4.24 -12.11 34.39
C ARG A 602 -5.10 -12.94 35.35
N ARG A 603 -6.36 -13.21 34.99
CA ARG A 603 -7.28 -14.03 35.79
C ARG A 603 -6.89 -15.52 35.83
N SER A 604 -6.32 -16.06 34.75
CA SER A 604 -5.78 -17.45 34.77
C SER A 604 -4.50 -17.55 35.62
N ARG A 605 -3.61 -16.55 35.55
CA ARG A 605 -2.42 -16.44 36.42
C ARG A 605 -2.76 -16.24 37.90
N SER A 606 -3.81 -15.48 38.22
CA SER A 606 -4.27 -15.33 39.61
C SER A 606 -4.92 -16.60 40.16
N ARG A 607 -5.69 -17.33 39.33
CA ARG A 607 -6.24 -18.65 39.69
C ARG A 607 -5.14 -19.68 39.95
N SER A 608 -4.13 -19.76 39.08
CA SER A 608 -3.01 -20.70 39.24
C SER A 608 -2.13 -20.35 40.45
N ARG A 609 -1.93 -19.07 40.76
CA ARG A 609 -1.30 -18.65 42.04
C ARG A 609 -2.15 -18.98 43.27
N SER A 610 -3.49 -18.88 43.20
CA SER A 610 -4.37 -19.26 44.33
C SER A 610 -4.45 -20.78 44.56
N LEU A 611 -4.29 -21.57 43.49
CA LEU A 611 -4.22 -23.04 43.59
C LEU A 611 -2.88 -23.49 44.19
N LEU A 612 -1.77 -22.83 43.82
CA LEU A 612 -0.45 -23.06 44.42
C LEU A 612 -0.37 -22.63 45.88
N SER A 613 -1.05 -21.55 46.30
CA SER A 613 -1.10 -21.17 47.72
C SER A 613 -1.99 -22.10 48.56
N ARG A 614 -3.10 -22.62 48.00
CA ARG A 614 -3.91 -23.66 48.67
C ARG A 614 -3.18 -24.99 48.81
N HIS A 615 -2.29 -25.36 47.87
CA HIS A 615 -1.46 -26.55 48.01
C HIS A 615 -0.31 -26.40 49.02
N ARG A 616 0.25 -25.19 49.20
CA ARG A 616 1.23 -24.92 50.27
C ARG A 616 0.60 -24.77 51.65
N GLY A 617 -0.66 -24.32 51.74
CA GLY A 617 -1.40 -24.25 53.00
C GLY A 617 -1.85 -25.62 53.54
N ARG A 618 -2.11 -26.61 52.67
CA ARG A 618 -2.45 -27.98 53.09
C ARG A 618 -1.25 -28.82 53.54
N ARG A 619 -0.03 -28.54 53.06
CA ARG A 619 1.18 -29.26 53.51
C ARG A 619 1.75 -28.79 54.85
N ARG A 620 1.25 -27.70 55.44
CA ARG A 620 1.66 -27.20 56.77
C ARG A 620 0.66 -27.53 57.89
N ALA A 621 -0.37 -28.32 57.60
CA ALA A 621 -1.31 -28.82 58.60
C ALA A 621 -1.18 -30.34 58.83
N ASP A 622 -0.27 -31.00 58.10
CA ASP A 622 0.05 -32.44 58.18
C ASP A 622 1.55 -32.68 58.50
N GLU A 623 2.25 -31.67 59.04
CA GLU A 623 3.55 -31.76 59.73
C GLU A 623 3.35 -31.18 61.13
#